data_AF-A0AAV4WZN8-F1
#
_entry.id   AF-A0AAV4WZN8-F1
#
_cell.length_a   1.000
_cell.length_b   1.000
_cell.length_c   1.000
_cell.angle_alpha   90.00
_cell.angle_beta   90.00
_cell.angle_gamma   90.00
#
_symmetry.space_group_name_H-M   'P 1'
#
loop_
_entity.id
_entity.type
_entity.pdbx_description
1 polymer ?
#
loop_
_entity_poly.entity_id
_entity_poly.type
_entity_poly.pdbx_seq_one_letter_code
_entity_poly.pdbx_strand_id
1 'polypeptide(L)'
;MFGFDHGCLYYGPQVHQKERAIQSTFQEHTPLVNHHHQNGNYEVKLRDKPRSQRPLTRYLPIRNSEFDLRQHIESAGHQIELCIHIHLTSTSCHGYLHKLGGTWKTWRKRWFVFDRIQKALLYYSDKGETKLKGGVNFLAIEEVYVDHLHSVKSPSPQSTFCVKTYDRVYYLMAPTPEAMRIWVDVIFTGAEGYHDFLGEAE
;
A
#
# COMPACT_ATOMS: atom_id res chain seq x y z
N MET A 1 9.49 11.25 -54.17
CA MET A 1 8.51 12.35 -54.36
C MET A 1 7.87 12.59 -52.99
N PHE A 2 8.32 13.65 -52.30
CA PHE A 2 7.77 14.39 -51.12
C PHE A 2 7.33 13.59 -49.86
N GLY A 3 7.63 13.91 -48.60
CA GLY A 3 8.24 15.07 -47.93
C GLY A 3 7.41 15.47 -46.67
N PHE A 4 8.02 15.38 -45.47
CA PHE A 4 7.73 16.06 -44.16
C PHE A 4 6.30 15.95 -43.54
N ASP A 5 6.03 15.95 -42.22
CA ASP A 5 6.53 16.77 -41.12
C ASP A 5 6.15 16.25 -39.70
N HIS A 6 6.75 16.86 -38.67
CA HIS A 6 6.65 16.65 -37.22
C HIS A 6 5.26 16.85 -36.56
N GLY A 7 5.05 16.30 -35.34
CA GLY A 7 3.96 16.73 -34.46
C GLY A 7 3.85 16.01 -33.11
N CYS A 8 4.57 16.52 -32.10
CA CYS A 8 4.38 16.22 -30.67
C CYS A 8 3.03 16.82 -30.20
N LEU A 9 2.18 16.06 -29.49
CA LEU A 9 1.04 16.64 -28.76
C LEU A 9 1.01 16.15 -27.30
N TYR A 10 1.34 17.10 -26.45
CA TYR A 10 1.12 17.13 -25.01
C TYR A 10 -0.36 16.88 -24.66
N TYR A 11 -0.63 16.01 -23.68
CA TYR A 11 -1.90 15.98 -22.95
C TYR A 11 -1.64 16.12 -21.44
N GLY A 12 -1.56 17.37 -21.00
CA GLY A 12 -2.08 17.85 -19.73
C GLY A 12 -2.87 19.13 -20.01
N PRO A 13 -3.60 19.77 -19.09
CA PRO A 13 -4.14 19.37 -17.80
C PRO A 13 -5.68 19.57 -17.80
N GLN A 14 -6.47 18.55 -18.16
CA GLN A 14 -7.95 18.66 -18.15
C GLN A 14 -8.65 17.67 -17.20
N VAL A 15 -7.91 16.71 -16.63
CA VAL A 15 -8.49 15.74 -15.67
C VAL A 15 -8.74 16.42 -14.30
N HIS A 16 -7.89 17.38 -13.93
CA HIS A 16 -7.93 18.06 -12.63
C HIS A 16 -9.05 19.11 -12.48
N GLN A 17 -9.78 19.41 -13.56
CA GLN A 17 -10.92 20.33 -13.54
C GLN A 17 -12.25 19.59 -13.31
N LYS A 18 -12.32 18.29 -13.65
CA LYS A 18 -13.50 17.44 -13.42
C LYS A 18 -13.63 17.00 -11.96
N GLU A 19 -12.52 16.73 -11.27
CA GLU A 19 -12.54 16.31 -9.85
C GLU A 19 -12.96 17.45 -8.91
N ARG A 20 -12.64 18.72 -9.24
CA ARG A 20 -13.06 19.89 -8.46
C ARG A 20 -14.57 20.18 -8.54
N ALA A 21 -15.21 19.90 -9.68
CA ALA A 21 -16.65 20.09 -9.85
C ALA A 21 -17.50 19.03 -9.11
N ILE A 22 -16.94 17.83 -8.94
CA ILE A 22 -17.57 16.76 -8.16
C ILE A 22 -17.46 17.07 -6.67
N GLN A 23 -16.34 17.65 -6.19
CA GLN A 23 -16.23 18.04 -4.77
C GLN A 23 -17.12 19.23 -4.39
N SER A 24 -17.40 20.18 -5.30
CA SER A 24 -18.29 21.31 -5.00
C SER A 24 -19.75 20.91 -4.87
N THR A 25 -20.18 19.82 -5.53
CA THR A 25 -21.59 19.35 -5.50
C THR A 25 -21.95 18.56 -4.25
N PHE A 26 -20.97 18.08 -3.47
CA PHE A 26 -21.21 17.37 -2.20
C PHE A 26 -21.36 18.28 -0.98
N GLN A 27 -21.22 19.61 -1.14
CA GLN A 27 -21.33 20.57 -0.02
C GLN A 27 -22.67 21.31 0.08
N GLU A 28 -23.62 21.15 -0.85
CA GLU A 28 -24.78 22.05 -0.94
C GLU A 28 -26.09 21.61 -0.25
N HIS A 29 -26.19 20.43 0.37
CA HIS A 29 -27.46 20.04 1.01
C HIS A 29 -27.30 19.42 2.40
N THR A 30 -27.22 20.28 3.42
CA THR A 30 -27.85 19.99 4.73
C THR A 30 -28.34 21.30 5.37
N PRO A 31 -29.62 21.66 5.24
CA PRO A 31 -30.19 22.72 6.05
C PRO A 31 -30.96 22.11 7.21
N LEU A 32 -30.70 22.55 8.45
CA LEU A 32 -31.72 22.67 9.48
C LEU A 32 -31.28 23.69 10.57
N VAL A 33 -31.98 24.83 10.55
CA VAL A 33 -32.50 25.61 11.70
C VAL A 33 -31.90 27.01 12.01
N ASN A 34 -32.85 27.96 11.89
CA ASN A 34 -33.11 29.26 12.54
C ASN A 34 -32.13 30.44 12.46
N HIS A 35 -32.60 31.47 11.74
CA HIS A 35 -32.18 32.85 11.87
C HIS A 35 -32.46 33.42 13.27
N HIS A 36 -31.43 33.97 13.92
CA HIS A 36 -31.53 35.25 14.62
C HIS A 36 -30.21 36.02 14.49
N HIS A 37 -30.37 37.30 14.15
CA HIS A 37 -29.33 38.27 13.83
C HIS A 37 -28.74 38.84 15.14
N GLN A 38 -27.41 39.01 15.25
CA GLN A 38 -26.74 40.26 15.68
C GLN A 38 -25.22 40.10 15.86
N ASN A 39 -24.53 41.20 15.55
CA ASN A 39 -23.08 41.43 15.49
C ASN A 39 -22.28 40.96 16.72
N GLY A 40 -21.10 40.36 16.49
CA GLY A 40 -20.08 40.17 17.52
C GLY A 40 -18.91 39.31 17.04
N ASN A 41 -17.67 39.77 17.29
CA ASN A 41 -16.41 39.10 16.96
C ASN A 41 -16.43 37.59 17.23
N TYR A 42 -16.08 36.78 16.23
CA TYR A 42 -15.89 35.34 16.40
C TYR A 42 -14.40 35.05 16.69
N GLU A 43 -14.10 34.72 17.94
CA GLU A 43 -12.87 34.00 18.27
C GLU A 43 -13.04 32.54 17.83
N VAL A 44 -12.17 32.06 16.94
CA VAL A 44 -12.20 30.68 16.45
C VAL A 44 -11.68 29.75 17.55
N LYS A 45 -12.58 29.21 18.37
CA LYS A 45 -12.25 28.07 19.23
C LYS A 45 -12.10 26.81 18.36
N LEU A 46 -10.85 26.40 18.17
CA LEU A 46 -10.50 25.13 17.54
C LEU A 46 -11.16 23.99 18.34
N ARG A 47 -12.01 23.23 17.65
CA ARG A 47 -12.61 22.01 18.20
C ARG A 47 -11.49 21.02 18.49
N ASP A 48 -11.37 20.59 19.74
CA ASP A 48 -10.52 19.46 20.11
C ASP A 48 -10.97 18.23 19.33
N LYS A 49 -10.22 17.90 18.27
CA LYS A 49 -10.37 16.63 17.58
C LYS A 49 -9.84 15.56 18.53
N PRO A 50 -10.61 14.51 18.86
CA PRO A 50 -10.03 13.36 19.53
C PRO A 50 -8.89 12.85 18.63
N ARG A 51 -7.65 12.95 19.13
CA ARG A 51 -6.44 12.37 18.52
C ARG A 51 -6.56 10.85 18.56
N SER A 52 -7.40 10.28 17.71
CA SER A 52 -7.35 8.88 17.32
C SER A 52 -6.86 8.71 15.88
N GLN A 53 -6.23 9.75 15.31
CA GLN A 53 -5.37 9.52 14.15
C GLN A 53 -4.24 8.60 14.61
N ARG A 54 -4.23 7.39 14.06
CA ARG A 54 -3.14 6.43 14.23
C ARG A 54 -1.85 7.18 13.90
N PRO A 55 -0.83 7.18 14.77
CA PRO A 55 0.37 7.94 14.51
C PRO A 55 0.96 7.48 13.17
N LEU A 56 1.27 8.44 12.29
CA LEU A 56 1.85 8.19 10.97
C LEU A 56 3.15 7.36 11.06
N THR A 57 3.76 7.30 12.25
CA THR A 57 4.92 6.46 12.58
C THR A 57 4.69 4.96 12.39
N ARG A 58 3.44 4.48 12.33
CA ARG A 58 3.14 3.08 11.96
C ARG A 58 3.31 2.80 10.46
N TYR A 59 3.36 3.85 9.65
CA TYR A 59 3.51 3.79 8.20
C TYR A 59 4.88 4.32 7.76
N LEU A 60 5.88 4.33 8.65
CA LEU A 60 7.25 4.67 8.28
C LEU A 60 8.11 3.40 8.30
N PRO A 61 9.08 3.23 7.38
CA PRO A 61 9.99 2.09 7.42
C PRO A 61 10.75 2.05 8.74
N ILE A 62 10.74 0.91 9.42
CA ILE A 62 11.33 0.78 10.76
C ILE A 62 12.73 0.18 10.62
N ARG A 63 13.74 1.05 10.72
CA ARG A 63 15.16 0.69 10.56
C ARG A 63 15.83 0.16 11.83
N ASN A 64 15.13 0.16 12.97
CA ASN A 64 15.69 -0.27 14.25
C ASN A 64 15.97 -1.79 14.23
N SER A 65 17.20 -2.20 14.54
CA SER A 65 17.58 -3.61 14.67
C SER A 65 16.83 -4.33 15.81
N GLU A 66 16.47 -3.61 16.86
CA GLU A 66 15.67 -4.14 17.98
C GLU A 66 14.17 -4.21 17.70
N PHE A 67 13.74 -3.82 16.50
CA PHE A 67 12.34 -3.93 16.11
C PHE A 67 11.90 -5.40 16.11
N ASP A 68 10.81 -5.69 16.84
CA ASP A 68 10.12 -6.98 16.79
C ASP A 68 8.93 -6.87 15.83
N LEU A 69 9.08 -7.49 14.65
CA LEU A 69 8.05 -7.51 13.61
C LEU A 69 6.77 -8.16 14.11
N ARG A 70 6.87 -9.26 14.86
CA ARG A 70 5.70 -10.00 15.31
C ARG A 70 4.91 -9.16 16.30
N GLN A 71 5.57 -8.62 17.31
CA GLN A 71 4.94 -7.76 18.31
C GLN A 71 4.29 -6.53 17.66
N HIS A 72 4.96 -5.93 16.67
CA HIS A 72 4.40 -4.80 15.93
C HIS A 72 3.09 -5.16 15.23
N ILE A 73 3.06 -6.27 14.49
CA ILE A 73 1.87 -6.69 13.75
C ILE A 73 0.74 -7.10 14.69
N GLU A 74 1.04 -7.77 15.81
CA GLU A 74 0.05 -8.04 16.86
C GLU A 74 -0.50 -6.73 17.46
N SER A 75 0.35 -5.73 17.71
CA SER A 75 -0.07 -4.40 18.21
C SER A 75 -0.94 -3.62 17.21
N ALA A 76 -0.86 -3.96 15.91
CA ALA A 76 -1.75 -3.42 14.88
C ALA A 76 -3.16 -4.05 14.93
N GLY A 77 -3.36 -5.10 15.72
CA GLY A 77 -4.63 -5.77 15.96
C GLY A 77 -4.80 -7.11 15.25
N HIS A 78 -3.74 -7.62 14.61
CA HIS A 78 -3.80 -8.91 13.92
C HIS A 78 -3.69 -10.08 14.90
N GLN A 79 -4.62 -11.03 14.78
CA GLN A 79 -4.61 -12.28 15.54
C GLN A 79 -3.80 -13.35 14.80
N ILE A 80 -2.47 -13.26 14.91
CA ILE A 80 -1.53 -14.12 14.14
C ILE A 80 -1.79 -15.61 14.35
N GLU A 81 -2.09 -16.04 15.57
CA GLU A 81 -2.38 -17.44 15.91
C GLU A 81 -3.59 -18.02 15.16
N LEU A 82 -4.52 -17.18 14.73
CA LEU A 82 -5.70 -17.61 13.96
C LEU A 82 -5.45 -17.62 12.45
N CYS A 83 -4.35 -17.03 11.98
CA CYS A 83 -4.02 -16.93 10.56
C CYS A 83 -2.98 -17.99 10.16
N ILE A 84 -3.44 -19.23 10.00
CA ILE A 84 -2.61 -20.42 9.69
C ILE A 84 -1.79 -20.32 8.39
N HIS A 85 -2.07 -19.33 7.54
CA HIS A 85 -1.37 -19.10 6.28
C HIS A 85 -0.06 -18.33 6.45
N ILE A 86 0.16 -17.75 7.63
CA ILE A 86 1.30 -16.89 7.95
C ILE A 86 2.14 -17.55 9.04
N HIS A 87 3.46 -17.56 8.84
CA HIS A 87 4.42 -17.88 9.88
C HIS A 87 5.21 -16.61 10.17
N LEU A 88 4.95 -15.98 11.31
CA LEU A 88 5.56 -14.69 11.69
C LEU A 88 6.52 -14.88 12.88
N THR A 89 7.72 -14.35 12.71
CA THR A 89 8.77 -14.27 13.74
C THR A 89 9.12 -12.81 14.00
N SER A 90 10.01 -12.55 14.95
CA SER A 90 10.48 -11.19 15.22
C SER A 90 11.17 -10.53 14.03
N THR A 91 11.72 -11.27 13.06
CA THR A 91 12.50 -10.73 11.93
C THR A 91 12.03 -11.16 10.54
N SER A 92 11.06 -12.06 10.43
CA SER A 92 10.62 -12.58 9.14
C SER A 92 9.15 -13.01 9.13
N CYS A 93 8.55 -12.94 7.95
CA CYS A 93 7.19 -13.41 7.66
C CYS A 93 7.22 -14.35 6.47
N HIS A 94 6.58 -15.50 6.59
CA HIS A 94 6.57 -16.54 5.57
C HIS A 94 5.16 -17.03 5.26
N GLY A 95 4.91 -17.38 4.01
CA GLY A 95 3.60 -17.86 3.60
C GLY A 95 3.46 -18.05 2.10
N TYR A 96 2.45 -18.81 1.70
CA TYR A 96 2.14 -18.96 0.28
C TYR A 96 1.32 -17.78 -0.22
N LEU A 97 1.77 -17.19 -1.33
CA LEU A 97 0.99 -16.25 -2.14
C LEU A 97 0.89 -16.77 -3.57
N HIS A 98 -0.15 -16.39 -4.28
CA HIS A 98 -0.20 -16.53 -5.73
C HIS A 98 0.31 -15.24 -6.36
N LYS A 99 1.31 -15.36 -7.23
CA LYS A 99 1.87 -14.23 -7.97
C LYS A 99 1.43 -14.30 -9.42
N LEU A 100 1.00 -13.17 -9.99
CA LEU A 100 0.79 -13.06 -11.43
C LEU A 100 2.13 -13.00 -12.19
N GLY A 101 2.27 -13.82 -13.24
CA GLY A 101 3.42 -13.76 -14.13
C GLY A 101 3.47 -12.46 -14.94
N GLY A 102 4.68 -11.98 -15.24
CA GLY A 102 4.89 -10.72 -15.97
C GLY A 102 4.45 -10.84 -17.43
N THR A 103 5.16 -11.70 -18.19
CA THR A 103 4.90 -12.00 -19.61
C THR A 103 3.61 -12.79 -19.77
N TRP A 104 3.51 -13.90 -19.05
CA TRP A 104 2.33 -14.77 -19.06
C TRP A 104 1.49 -14.44 -17.85
N LYS A 105 0.27 -13.92 -18.06
CA LYS A 105 -0.66 -13.50 -17.00
C LYS A 105 -1.32 -14.70 -16.30
N THR A 106 -0.50 -15.64 -15.86
CA THR A 106 -0.88 -16.84 -15.10
C THR A 106 -0.52 -16.65 -13.64
N TRP A 107 -1.47 -16.92 -12.75
CA TRP A 107 -1.25 -16.95 -11.31
C TRP A 107 -0.48 -18.21 -10.91
N ARG A 108 0.61 -18.05 -10.17
CA ARG A 108 1.44 -19.17 -9.70
C ARG A 108 1.64 -19.10 -8.20
N LYS A 109 1.35 -20.18 -7.49
CA LYS A 109 1.63 -20.33 -6.07
C LYS A 109 3.14 -20.32 -5.84
N ARG A 110 3.60 -19.48 -4.91
CA ARG A 110 5.01 -19.33 -4.51
C ARG A 110 5.09 -19.15 -3.01
N TRP A 111 6.16 -19.66 -2.42
CA TRP A 111 6.46 -19.41 -1.01
C TRP A 111 7.19 -18.08 -0.90
N PHE A 112 6.57 -17.11 -0.26
CA PHE A 112 7.14 -15.78 -0.05
C PHE A 112 7.77 -15.71 1.33
N VAL A 113 8.88 -14.99 1.39
CA VAL A 113 9.67 -14.74 2.60
C VAL A 113 9.99 -13.25 2.64
N PHE A 114 9.40 -12.54 3.60
CA PHE A 114 9.86 -11.22 4.00
C PHE A 114 10.95 -11.40 5.04
N ASP A 115 12.14 -10.88 4.76
CA ASP A 115 13.32 -11.03 5.61
C ASP A 115 13.89 -9.64 5.92
N ARG A 116 13.85 -9.24 7.21
CA ARG A 116 14.42 -7.95 7.63
C ARG A 116 15.94 -7.93 7.64
N ILE A 117 16.59 -9.08 7.85
CA ILE A 117 18.05 -9.17 7.91
C ILE A 117 18.62 -8.99 6.50
N GLN A 118 18.03 -9.66 5.51
CA GLN A 118 18.40 -9.51 4.10
C GLN A 118 17.79 -8.27 3.44
N LYS A 119 16.87 -7.58 4.13
CA LYS A 119 16.13 -6.42 3.63
C LYS A 119 15.45 -6.68 2.28
N ALA A 120 14.78 -7.82 2.19
CA ALA A 120 14.17 -8.25 0.93
C ALA A 120 12.87 -9.04 1.13
N LEU A 121 11.99 -8.93 0.14
CA LEU A 121 10.86 -9.83 -0.07
C LEU A 121 11.24 -10.83 -1.15
N LEU A 122 11.58 -12.05 -0.75
CA LEU A 122 12.00 -13.14 -1.63
C LEU A 122 10.84 -14.08 -1.92
N TYR A 123 10.92 -14.81 -3.04
CA TYR A 123 9.99 -15.89 -3.30
C TYR A 123 10.64 -17.11 -3.95
N TYR A 124 10.20 -18.27 -3.48
CA TYR A 124 10.70 -19.58 -3.82
C TYR A 124 9.62 -20.40 -4.52
N SER A 125 10.04 -21.55 -5.06
CA SER A 125 9.11 -22.51 -5.66
C SER A 125 8.09 -23.03 -4.65
N ASP A 126 8.55 -23.32 -3.43
CA ASP A 126 7.80 -23.94 -2.34
C ASP A 126 8.45 -23.64 -0.98
N LYS A 127 7.83 -24.14 0.10
CA LYS A 127 8.25 -23.96 1.51
C LYS A 127 9.63 -24.56 1.83
N GLY A 128 10.21 -25.37 0.95
CA GLY A 128 11.57 -25.88 1.15
C GLY A 128 12.65 -24.81 0.98
N GLU A 129 12.33 -23.64 0.41
CA GLU A 129 13.24 -22.49 0.26
C GLU A 129 14.54 -22.81 -0.53
N THR A 130 14.57 -23.93 -1.25
CA THR A 130 15.76 -24.39 -1.99
C THR A 130 15.92 -23.73 -3.35
N LYS A 131 14.80 -23.37 -4.00
CA LYS A 131 14.80 -22.86 -5.37
C LYS A 131 14.23 -21.44 -5.42
N LEU A 132 15.12 -20.47 -5.24
CA LEU A 132 14.82 -19.05 -5.38
C LEU A 132 14.31 -18.74 -6.80
N LYS A 133 13.23 -17.98 -6.89
CA LYS A 133 12.61 -17.57 -8.15
C LYS A 133 12.74 -16.08 -8.41
N GLY A 134 13.00 -15.29 -7.38
CA GLY A 134 13.31 -13.88 -7.46
C GLY A 134 13.02 -13.21 -6.12
N GLY A 135 13.13 -11.89 -6.12
CA GLY A 135 12.82 -11.09 -4.94
C GLY A 135 12.72 -9.61 -5.27
N VAL A 136 12.42 -8.83 -4.24
CA VAL A 136 12.33 -7.38 -4.25
C VAL A 136 13.16 -6.86 -3.08
N ASN A 137 14.15 -6.01 -3.35
CA ASN A 137 14.84 -5.30 -2.28
C ASN A 137 13.89 -4.26 -1.67
N PHE A 138 13.95 -4.07 -0.37
CA PHE A 138 13.16 -3.08 0.36
C PHE A 138 13.30 -1.66 -0.17
N LEU A 139 14.52 -1.27 -0.58
CA LEU A 139 14.79 0.03 -1.23
C LEU A 139 14.07 0.17 -2.56
N ALA A 140 13.71 -0.94 -3.22
CA ALA A 140 13.02 -0.92 -4.50
C ALA A 140 11.49 -0.76 -4.37
N ILE A 141 10.94 -0.87 -3.16
CA ILE A 141 9.48 -0.82 -2.93
C ILE A 141 9.06 0.63 -2.76
N GLU A 142 8.35 1.16 -3.75
CA GLU A 142 7.77 2.51 -3.71
C GLU A 142 6.45 2.52 -2.96
N GLU A 143 5.62 1.49 -3.19
CA GLU A 143 4.24 1.47 -2.72
C GLU A 143 3.75 0.05 -2.50
N VAL A 144 2.89 -0.12 -1.48
CA VAL A 144 2.17 -1.36 -1.22
C VAL A 144 0.70 -1.00 -0.99
N TYR A 145 -0.20 -1.59 -1.77
CA TYR A 145 -1.62 -1.23 -1.74
C TYR A 145 -2.54 -2.39 -2.11
N VAL A 146 -3.79 -2.33 -1.66
CA VAL A 146 -4.84 -3.30 -2.02
C VAL A 146 -5.38 -2.94 -3.41
N ASP A 147 -5.60 -3.94 -4.28
CA ASP A 147 -6.10 -3.72 -5.65
C ASP A 147 -7.62 -3.52 -5.69
N HIS A 148 -8.08 -2.40 -5.14
CA HIS A 148 -9.50 -2.04 -5.08
C HIS A 148 -10.14 -1.84 -6.46
N LEU A 149 -9.34 -1.49 -7.47
CA LEU A 149 -9.80 -1.27 -8.84
C LEU A 149 -9.85 -2.56 -9.67
N HIS A 150 -9.40 -3.69 -9.10
CA HIS A 150 -9.33 -4.98 -9.79
C HIS A 150 -8.59 -4.86 -11.12
N SER A 151 -7.45 -4.17 -11.10
CA SER A 151 -6.65 -3.84 -12.28
C SER A 151 -6.14 -5.08 -13.02
N VAL A 152 -6.20 -6.26 -12.39
CA VAL A 152 -5.97 -7.57 -13.03
C VAL A 152 -7.12 -8.55 -12.79
N LYS A 153 -7.29 -9.50 -13.72
CA LYS A 153 -8.23 -10.62 -13.56
C LYS A 153 -7.72 -11.59 -12.48
N SER A 154 -8.07 -11.32 -11.23
CA SER A 154 -7.75 -12.16 -10.07
C SER A 154 -8.88 -13.16 -9.77
N PRO A 155 -8.57 -14.42 -9.43
CA PRO A 155 -9.55 -15.38 -8.91
C PRO A 155 -10.15 -14.96 -7.56
N SER A 156 -9.43 -14.17 -6.75
CA SER A 156 -9.91 -13.66 -5.46
C SER A 156 -9.55 -12.18 -5.29
N PRO A 157 -10.34 -11.27 -5.89
CA PRO A 157 -10.04 -9.84 -5.87
C PRO A 157 -9.99 -9.25 -4.45
N GLN A 158 -10.79 -9.77 -3.51
CA GLN A 158 -10.83 -9.31 -2.11
C GLN A 158 -9.56 -9.67 -1.30
N SER A 159 -8.71 -10.54 -1.84
CA SER A 159 -7.43 -10.94 -1.22
C SER A 159 -6.24 -10.59 -2.12
N THR A 160 -6.42 -9.67 -3.07
CA THR A 160 -5.40 -9.25 -4.04
C THR A 160 -4.82 -7.89 -3.67
N PHE A 161 -3.51 -7.80 -3.70
CA PHE A 161 -2.74 -6.60 -3.40
C PHE A 161 -1.53 -6.47 -4.33
N CYS A 162 -0.93 -5.29 -4.31
CA CYS A 162 0.16 -4.89 -5.18
C CYS A 162 1.36 -4.49 -4.34
N VAL A 163 2.54 -4.90 -4.81
CA VAL A 163 3.83 -4.33 -4.40
C VAL A 163 4.41 -3.65 -5.63
N LYS A 164 4.43 -2.33 -5.64
CA LYS A 164 4.99 -1.52 -6.73
C LYS A 164 6.45 -1.24 -6.45
N THR A 165 7.28 -1.55 -7.44
CA THR A 165 8.69 -1.20 -7.48
C THR A 165 8.97 -0.22 -8.61
N TYR A 166 10.18 0.36 -8.65
CA TYR A 166 10.61 1.27 -9.71
C TYR A 166 10.40 0.72 -11.13
N ASP A 167 10.61 -0.58 -11.31
CA ASP A 167 10.61 -1.25 -12.61
C ASP A 167 9.30 -1.98 -12.92
N ARG A 168 8.52 -2.40 -11.91
CA ARG A 168 7.33 -3.23 -12.12
C ARG A 168 6.36 -3.27 -10.95
N VAL A 169 5.13 -3.71 -11.25
CA VAL A 169 4.12 -4.02 -10.22
C VAL A 169 4.01 -5.53 -10.04
N TYR A 170 4.09 -5.98 -8.79
CA TYR A 170 3.85 -7.36 -8.39
C TYR A 170 2.40 -7.49 -7.91
N TYR A 171 1.57 -8.16 -8.72
CA TYR A 171 0.23 -8.56 -8.31
C TYR A 171 0.30 -9.87 -7.52
N LEU A 172 -0.15 -9.82 -6.27
CA LEU A 172 -0.10 -10.90 -5.30
C LEU A 172 -1.51 -11.17 -4.77
N MET A 173 -1.84 -12.45 -4.59
CA MET A 173 -3.12 -12.89 -4.05
C MET A 173 -2.86 -13.83 -2.86
N ALA A 174 -3.33 -13.42 -1.69
CA ALA A 174 -3.25 -14.21 -0.47
C ALA A 174 -4.38 -15.25 -0.41
N PRO A 175 -4.23 -16.32 0.40
CA PRO A 175 -5.28 -17.33 0.56
C PRO A 175 -6.57 -16.78 1.19
N THR A 176 -6.46 -15.74 2.02
CA THR A 176 -7.59 -15.10 2.71
C THR A 176 -7.40 -13.59 2.79
N PRO A 177 -8.48 -12.79 2.98
CA PRO A 177 -8.36 -11.36 3.18
C PRO A 177 -7.55 -10.98 4.43
N GLU A 178 -7.62 -11.80 5.48
CA GLU A 178 -6.83 -11.56 6.70
C GLU A 178 -5.33 -11.78 6.45
N ALA A 179 -4.95 -12.86 5.76
CA ALA A 179 -3.56 -13.08 5.36
C ALA A 179 -3.06 -11.94 4.45
N MET A 180 -3.90 -11.42 3.55
CA MET A 180 -3.57 -10.26 2.73
C MET A 180 -3.23 -9.03 3.59
N ARG A 181 -4.07 -8.69 4.57
CA ARG A 181 -3.85 -7.52 5.44
C ARG A 181 -2.53 -7.66 6.21
N ILE A 182 -2.25 -8.83 6.77
CA ILE A 182 -0.99 -9.11 7.47
C ILE A 182 0.20 -8.93 6.52
N TRP A 183 0.13 -9.46 5.28
CA TRP A 183 1.19 -9.29 4.30
C TRP A 183 1.42 -7.82 3.93
N VAL A 184 0.35 -7.04 3.73
CA VAL A 184 0.45 -5.61 3.44
C VAL A 184 1.17 -4.90 4.58
N ASP A 185 0.71 -5.07 5.82
CA ASP A 185 1.30 -4.41 6.99
C ASP A 185 2.76 -4.83 7.21
N VAL A 186 3.07 -6.13 7.06
CA VAL A 186 4.44 -6.63 7.13
C VAL A 186 5.34 -5.95 6.11
N ILE A 187 4.95 -5.95 4.83
CA ILE A 187 5.80 -5.39 3.76
C ILE A 187 5.95 -3.88 3.96
N PHE A 188 4.92 -3.20 4.47
CA PHE A 188 4.96 -1.78 4.79
C PHE A 188 6.07 -1.43 5.79
N THR A 189 6.33 -2.29 6.78
CA THR A 189 7.42 -2.06 7.76
C THR A 189 8.82 -2.02 7.12
N GLY A 190 8.99 -2.64 5.95
CA GLY A 190 10.26 -2.71 5.23
C GLY A 190 10.30 -1.88 3.94
N ALA A 191 9.23 -1.22 3.52
CA ALA A 191 9.18 -0.50 2.25
C ALA A 191 10.00 0.81 2.28
N GLU A 192 11.31 0.72 2.07
CA GLU A 192 12.26 1.84 2.18
C GLU A 192 12.36 2.70 0.89
N GLY A 193 11.73 2.35 -0.23
CA GLY A 193 11.81 3.12 -1.49
C GLY A 193 11.01 4.43 -1.51
N TYR A 194 10.22 4.72 -0.47
CA TYR A 194 9.40 5.93 -0.35
C TYR A 194 10.21 7.16 0.11
N HIS A 195 11.25 7.54 -0.63
CA HIS A 195 12.17 8.63 -0.23
C HIS A 195 12.24 9.85 -1.15
N ASP A 196 11.31 10.05 -2.09
CA ASP A 196 11.31 11.26 -2.93
C ASP A 196 10.34 12.37 -2.46
N PHE A 197 9.57 12.18 -1.38
CA PHE A 197 8.60 13.19 -0.90
C PHE A 197 8.90 13.82 0.47
N LEU A 198 9.97 13.40 1.15
CA LEU A 198 10.39 13.98 2.44
C LEU A 198 11.78 14.62 2.39
N GLY A 199 12.39 14.70 1.20
CA GLY A 199 13.71 15.28 0.97
C GLY A 199 13.69 16.77 0.62
N GLU A 200 12.91 17.60 1.32
CA GLU A 200 13.10 19.07 1.36
C GLU A 200 12.59 19.62 2.70
N ALA A 201 13.31 19.33 3.78
CA ALA A 201 13.22 20.06 5.04
C ALA A 201 14.52 19.84 5.84
N GLU A 202 15.64 20.30 5.30
CA GLU A 202 16.79 20.72 6.11
C GLU A 202 16.80 22.25 6.21
#